data_AF-A0A3B8NSP2-F1
#
_entry.id   AF-A0A3B8NSP2-F1
#
_cell.length_a   1.000
_cell.length_b   1.000
_cell.length_c   1.000
_cell.angle_alpha   90.00
_cell.angle_beta   90.00
_cell.angle_gamma   90.00
#
_symmetry.space_group_name_H-M   'P 1'
#
loop_
_entity.id
_entity.type
_entity.pdbx_description
1 polymer ?
#
loop_
_entity_poly.entity_id
_entity_poly.type
_entity_poly.pdbx_seq_one_letter_code
_entity_poly.pdbx_strand_id
1 'polypeptide(L)' 'EEIVLRGEVPSPINPPAGCSFHPRCPMVMDHCSTVIPERREISPEHRTSCHLYAETKAAGA' A
#
# COMPACT_ATOMS: atom_id res chain seq x y z
N GLU A 1 10.88 19.08 17.13
CA GLU A 1 9.46 18.87 16.79
C GLU A 1 9.22 17.36 16.75
N GLU A 2 8.26 16.87 17.52
CA GLU A 2 7.99 15.43 17.68
C GLU A 2 6.79 15.04 16.81
N ILE A 3 6.99 14.14 15.84
CA ILE A 3 5.92 13.65 14.97
C ILE A 3 5.29 12.43 15.63
N VAL A 4 4.13 12.64 16.26
CA VAL A 4 3.34 11.53 16.85
C VAL A 4 2.66 10.75 15.73
N LEU A 5 3.18 9.57 15.43
CA LEU A 5 2.56 8.63 14.51
C LEU A 5 1.26 8.08 15.12
N ARG A 6 0.13 8.36 14.48
CA ARG A 6 -1.19 7.86 14.90
C ARG A 6 -1.47 6.51 14.23
N GLY A 7 -1.73 5.49 15.03
CA GLY A 7 -2.14 4.14 14.57
C GLY A 7 -1.49 3.04 15.38
N GLU A 8 -2.27 2.04 15.78
CA GLU A 8 -1.76 0.87 16.49
C GLU A 8 -0.98 -0.04 15.52
N VAL A 9 0.15 -0.59 15.97
CA VAL A 9 0.89 -1.60 15.21
C VAL A 9 0.03 -2.87 15.19
N PRO A 10 -0.46 -3.33 14.03
CA PRO A 10 -1.28 -4.53 13.97
C PRO A 10 -0.44 -5.73 14.43
N SER A 11 -1.04 -6.58 15.27
CA SER A 11 -0.40 -7.80 15.74
C SER A 11 0.02 -8.67 14.55
N PRO A 12 1.29 -9.14 14.49
CA PRO A 12 1.79 -9.95 13.38
C PRO A 12 1.12 -11.33 13.28
N ILE A 13 0.34 -11.73 14.29
CA ILE A 13 -0.37 -13.01 14.36
C ILE A 13 -1.56 -13.05 13.40
N ASN A 14 -2.20 -11.91 13.13
CA ASN A 14 -3.38 -11.82 12.26
C ASN A 14 -3.12 -10.77 11.17
N PRO A 15 -2.35 -11.12 10.12
CA PRO A 15 -2.13 -10.19 9.02
C PRO A 15 -3.47 -9.85 8.35
N PRO A 16 -3.74 -8.55 8.09
CA PRO A 16 -4.90 -8.14 7.32
C PRO A 16 -4.90 -8.81 5.94
N ALA A 17 -6.08 -9.24 5.49
CA ALA A 17 -6.26 -9.76 4.15
C ALA A 17 -6.03 -8.66 3.10
N GLY A 18 -5.57 -9.04 1.90
CA GLY A 18 -5.27 -8.08 0.83
C GLY A 18 -4.04 -7.22 1.11
N CYS A 19 -4.17 -5.90 0.96
CA CYS A 19 -3.10 -4.93 1.18
C CYS A 19 -2.81 -4.74 2.68
N SER A 20 -1.61 -5.07 3.15
CA SER A 20 -1.27 -4.99 4.58
C SER A 20 -1.39 -3.59 5.21
N PHE A 21 -1.45 -2.55 4.37
CA PHE A 21 -1.59 -1.16 4.78
C PHE A 21 -3.05 -0.68 4.82
N HIS A 22 -4.02 -1.44 4.32
CA HIS A 22 -5.42 -1.02 4.24
C HIS A 22 -6.02 -0.51 5.57
N PRO A 23 -5.68 -1.05 6.78
CA PRO A 23 -6.27 -0.56 8.04
C PRO A 23 -5.79 0.85 8.42
N ARG A 24 -4.67 1.30 7.84
CA ARG A 24 -4.03 2.58 8.15
C ARG A 24 -3.85 3.48 6.93
N CYS A 25 -4.36 3.07 5.77
CA CYS A 25 -4.18 3.79 4.52
C CYS A 25 -5.21 4.92 4.42
N PRO A 26 -4.79 6.19 4.26
CA PRO A 26 -5.73 7.30 4.06
C PRO A 26 -6.43 7.24 2.69
N MET A 27 -5.87 6.48 1.74
CA MET A 27 -6.35 6.30 0.37
C MET A 27 -6.90 4.88 0.16
N VAL A 28 -7.48 4.28 1.20
CA VAL A 28 -8.05 2.92 1.12
C VAL A 28 -9.20 2.88 0.11
N MET A 29 -9.26 1.79 -0.65
CA MET A 29 -10.34 1.48 -1.60
C MET A 29 -10.97 0.14 -1.21
N ASP A 30 -12.18 -0.14 -1.69
CA ASP A 30 -12.94 -1.33 -1.29
C ASP A 30 -12.17 -2.64 -1.52
N HIS A 31 -11.44 -2.74 -2.63
CA HIS A 31 -10.67 -3.93 -2.98
C HIS A 31 -9.33 -4.06 -2.24
N CYS A 32 -8.91 -3.04 -1.48
CA CYS A 32 -7.65 -3.07 -0.73
C CYS A 32 -7.67 -4.09 0.41
N SER A 33 -8.83 -4.44 0.97
CA SER A 33 -8.96 -5.43 2.06
C SER A 33 -9.10 -6.87 1.56
N THR A 34 -9.27 -7.07 0.26
CA THR A 34 -9.55 -8.39 -0.33
C THR A 34 -8.50 -8.83 -1.34
N VAL A 35 -7.88 -7.88 -2.05
CA VAL A 35 -6.89 -8.18 -3.10
C VAL A 35 -5.50 -7.74 -2.67
N ILE A 36 -4.53 -8.64 -2.81
CA ILE A 36 -3.12 -8.31 -2.59
C ILE A 36 -2.62 -7.50 -3.81
N PRO A 37 -2.06 -6.30 -3.60
CA PRO A 37 -1.53 -5.50 -4.71
C PRO A 37 -0.28 -6.13 -5.30
N GLU A 38 -0.23 -6.21 -6.62
CA GLU A 38 0.98 -6.67 -7.32
C GLU A 38 2.11 -5.65 -7.20
N ARG A 39 3.35 -6.14 -7.19
CA ARG A 39 4.54 -5.30 -7.19
C ARG A 39 4.80 -4.78 -8.60
N ARG A 40 4.84 -3.47 -8.76
CA ARG A 40 5.04 -2.79 -10.04
C ARG A 40 6.09 -1.70 -9.92
N GLU A 41 6.72 -1.38 -11.04
CA GLU A 41 7.68 -0.28 -11.16
C GLU A 41 6.95 0.96 -11.65
N ILE A 42 7.03 2.07 -10.89
CA ILE A 42 6.35 3.33 -11.22
C ILE A 42 7.31 4.39 -11.77
N SER A 43 8.60 4.25 -11.52
CA SER A 43 9.70 5.00 -12.13
C SER A 43 10.97 4.15 -12.08
N PRO A 44 12.03 4.50 -12.84
CA PRO A 44 13.29 3.75 -12.78
C PRO A 44 13.77 3.57 -11.34
N GLU A 45 14.12 2.33 -10.97
CA GLU A 45 14.54 1.94 -9.61
C GLU A 45 13.49 2.14 -8.49
N HIS A 46 12.25 2.53 -8.80
CA HIS A 46 11.18 2.74 -7.82
C HIS A 46 10.02 1.77 -8.02
N ARG A 47 9.83 0.89 -7.04
CA ARG A 47 8.78 -0.14 -7.06
C ARG A 47 7.80 0.02 -5.92
N THR A 48 6.53 -0.17 -6.21
CA THR A 48 5.44 -0.13 -5.23
C THR A 48 4.51 -1.33 -5.40
N SER A 49 3.90 -1.76 -4.30
CA SER A 49 2.81 -2.74 -4.29
C SER A 49 1.54 -2.05 -3.84
N CYS A 50 1.10 -1.03 -4.59
CA CYS A 50 -0.06 -0.22 -4.25
C CYS A 50 -1.08 -0.25 -5.37
N HIS A 51 -2.35 -0.42 -4.99
CA HIS A 51 -3.49 -0.44 -5.91
C HIS A 51 -3.75 0.90 -6.60
N LEU A 52 -3.40 2.02 -5.96
CA LEU A 52 -3.54 3.35 -6.57
C LEU A 52 -2.73 3.51 -7.86
N TYR A 53 -1.64 2.74 -7.98
CA TYR A 53 -0.74 2.80 -9.12
C TYR A 53 -0.97 1.63 -10.09
N ALA A 54 -2.11 0.94 -10.00
CA ALA A 54 -2.42 -0.23 -10.82
C ALA A 54 -2.42 0.06 -12.33
N GLU A 55 -2.71 1.28 -12.73
CA GLU A 55 -2.76 1.70 -14.15
C GLU A 55 -1.52 2.50 -14.59
N THR A 56 -0.54 2.70 -13.70
CA THR A 56 0.65 3.50 -14.04
C THR A 56 1.48 2.71 -15.04
N LYS A 57 1.30 2.98 -16.33
CA LYS A 57 2.34 2.71 -17.33
C LYS A 57 3.59 3.41 -16.82
N ALA A 58 4.63 2.64 -16.54
CA ALA A 58 5.94 3.15 -16.15
C ALA A 58 6.28 4.36 -17.01
N ALA A 59 6.14 5.56 -16.45
CA ALA A 59 6.59 6.79 -17.08
C ALA A 59 8.07 6.90 -16.73
N GLY A 60 8.86 6.02 -17.35
CA GLY A 60 10.31 6.11 -17.39
C GLY A 60 10.70 6.51 -18.82
N ALA A 61 10.80 7.82 -19.06
CA ALA A 61 11.62 8.38 -20.12
C ALA A 61 12.88 8.97 -19.48
#